data_AF-A0A7J7KYR9-F1
#
_entry.id   AF-A0A7J7KYR9-F1
#
_cell.length_a   1.000
_cell.length_b   1.000
_cell.length_c   1.000
_cell.angle_alpha   90.00
_cell.angle_beta   90.00
_cell.angle_gamma   90.00
#
_symmetry.space_group_name_H-M   'P 1'
#
loop_
_entity.id
_entity.type
_entity.pdbx_description
1 polymer ?
#
loop_
_entity_poly.entity_id
_entity_poly.type
_entity_poly.pdbx_seq_one_letter_code
_entity_poly.pdbx_strand_id
1 'polypeptide(L)' 'MSKLYLTFTDTCIPFILYFLLHPAKFFLDYLDIDGAYFGTTFPHLFLMSYGQYKPQKPAQSYVTKIFGFKVHKP' A
#
# COMPACT_ATOMS: atom_id res chain seq x y z
N MET A 1 -0.90 25.53 2.71
CA MET A 1 -1.76 24.36 2.41
C MET A 1 -1.78 24.04 0.92
N SER A 2 -2.00 25.01 0.02
CA SER A 2 -2.05 24.78 -1.44
C SER A 2 -0.73 24.34 -2.10
N LYS A 3 0.41 24.95 -1.73
CA LYS A 3 1.71 24.60 -2.34
C LYS A 3 2.19 23.17 -2.03
N LEU A 4 1.95 22.70 -0.80
CA LEU A 4 2.31 21.34 -0.37
C LEU A 4 1.48 20.28 -1.12
N TYR A 5 0.20 20.57 -1.35
CA TYR A 5 -0.71 19.70 -2.11
C TYR A 5 -0.29 19.64 -3.58
N LEU A 6 0.09 20.78 -4.16
CA LEU A 6 0.53 20.88 -5.56
C LEU A 6 1.85 20.11 -5.78
N THR A 7 2.85 20.30 -4.92
CA THR A 7 4.12 19.53 -4.99
C THR A 7 3.91 18.04 -4.77
N PHE A 8 2.97 17.68 -3.90
CA PHE A 8 2.59 16.28 -3.67
C PHE A 8 1.89 15.68 -4.91
N THR A 9 1.04 16.44 -5.59
CA THR A 9 0.39 15.99 -6.81
C THR A 9 1.34 15.88 -8.00
N ASP A 10 2.32 16.77 -8.13
CA ASP A 10 3.18 16.81 -9.31
C ASP A 10 4.34 15.79 -9.23
N THR A 11 4.82 15.44 -8.04
CA THR A 11 5.96 14.52 -7.88
C THR A 11 5.60 13.17 -7.27
N CYS A 12 4.68 13.10 -6.30
CA CYS A 12 4.39 11.87 -5.56
C CYS A 12 3.26 11.05 -6.19
N ILE A 13 2.19 11.67 -6.73
CA ILE A 13 1.09 10.95 -7.39
C ILE A 13 1.54 10.05 -8.55
N PRO A 14 2.39 10.48 -9.51
CA PRO A 14 2.83 9.59 -10.59
C PRO A 14 3.63 8.39 -10.06
N PHE A 15 4.37 8.60 -8.96
CA PHE A 15 5.12 7.58 -8.25
C PHE A 15 4.24 6.56 -7.53
N ILE A 16 3.24 7.04 -6.80
CA ILE A 16 2.27 6.19 -6.09
C ILE A 16 1.43 5.40 -7.08
N LEU A 17 1.04 6.01 -8.21
CA LEU A 17 0.30 5.33 -9.27
C LEU A 17 1.15 4.26 -9.95
N TYR A 18 2.44 4.54 -10.20
CA TYR A 18 3.38 3.55 -10.73
C TYR A 18 3.63 2.40 -9.75
N PHE A 19 3.78 2.69 -8.46
CA PHE A 19 3.88 1.69 -7.40
C PHE A 19 2.63 0.80 -7.32
N LEU A 20 1.43 1.38 -7.42
CA LEU A 20 0.16 0.65 -7.41
C LEU A 20 -0.03 -0.21 -8.66
N LEU A 21 0.44 0.23 -9.84
CA LEU A 21 0.33 -0.50 -11.10
C LEU A 21 1.42 -1.58 -11.27
N HIS A 22 2.64 -1.34 -10.79
CA HIS A 22 3.79 -2.22 -11.04
C HIS A 22 4.67 -2.40 -9.79
N PRO A 23 4.17 -3.07 -8.74
CA PRO A 23 4.89 -3.18 -7.46
C PRO A 23 6.23 -3.92 -7.60
N ALA A 24 6.30 -4.94 -8.48
CA ALA A 24 7.52 -5.71 -8.71
C ALA A 24 8.59 -4.93 -9.50
N LYS A 25 8.18 -4.01 -10.38
CA LYS A 25 9.09 -3.22 -11.22
C LYS A 25 9.62 -1.99 -10.47
N PHE A 26 8.79 -1.42 -9.60
CA PHE A 26 9.17 -0.37 -8.68
C PHE A 26 10.38 -0.74 -7.81
N PHE A 27 10.42 -1.97 -7.29
CA PHE A 27 11.52 -2.42 -6.43
C PHE A 27 12.89 -2.48 -7.15
N LEU A 28 12.91 -2.71 -8.46
CA LEU A 28 14.14 -2.78 -9.24
C LEU A 28 14.59 -1.41 -9.76
N ASP A 29 13.65 -0.55 -10.16
CA ASP A 29 13.96 0.76 -10.74
C ASP A 29 14.21 1.85 -9.68
N TYR A 30 13.75 1.66 -8.43
CA TYR A 30 13.80 2.67 -7.35
C TYR A 30 14.47 2.21 -6.06
N LEU A 31 15.61 1.53 -6.18
CA LEU A 31 16.38 1.07 -5.02
C LEU A 31 17.00 2.22 -4.19
N ASP A 32 17.22 3.39 -4.80
CA ASP A 32 17.94 4.54 -4.20
C ASP A 32 17.01 5.65 -3.68
N ILE A 33 15.69 5.41 -3.63
CA ILE A 33 14.75 6.40 -3.11
C ILE A 33 14.54 6.23 -1.62
N ASP A 34 14.76 7.31 -0.89
CA ASP A 34 14.45 7.39 0.53
C ASP A 34 12.92 7.39 0.77
N GLY A 35 12.44 6.54 1.67
CA GLY A 35 11.05 6.53 2.10
C GLY A 35 10.57 7.87 2.71
N ALA A 36 11.50 8.72 3.17
CA ALA A 36 11.21 10.05 3.68
C ALA A 36 10.55 10.97 2.64
N TYR A 37 10.78 10.75 1.35
CA TYR A 37 10.14 11.53 0.27
C TYR A 37 8.61 11.37 0.24
N PHE A 38 8.08 10.22 0.68
CA PHE A 38 6.64 9.95 0.72
C PHE A 38 6.00 10.40 2.04
N GLY A 39 6.77 10.35 3.13
CA GLY A 39 6.28 10.63 4.48
C GLY A 39 5.47 9.47 5.06
N THR A 40 5.63 9.23 6.37
CA THR A 40 5.01 8.11 7.08
C THR A 40 3.48 8.20 7.19
N THR A 41 2.93 9.41 7.12
CA THR A 41 1.48 9.67 7.22
C THR A 41 0.74 9.51 5.89
N PHE A 42 1.46 9.47 4.76
CA PHE A 42 0.85 9.43 3.45
C PHE A 42 -0.15 8.27 3.27
N PRO A 43 0.19 7.01 3.59
CA PRO A 43 -0.74 5.89 3.40
C PRO A 43 -2.05 6.08 4.18
N HIS A 44 -1.98 6.69 5.37
CA HIS A 44 -3.14 6.94 6.21
C HIS A 44 -4.03 8.04 5.62
N LEU A 45 -3.44 9.18 5.23
CA LEU A 45 -4.16 10.29 4.60
C LEU A 45 -4.80 9.89 3.27
N PHE A 46 -4.11 9.08 2.46
CA PHE A 46 -4.64 8.56 1.21
C PHE A 46 -5.92 7.74 1.42
N LEU A 47 -5.91 6.80 2.37
CA LEU A 47 -7.06 5.97 2.68
C LEU A 47 -8.20 6.74 3.37
N MET A 48 -7.91 7.85 4.06
CA MET A 48 -8.95 8.75 4.58
C MET A 48 -9.67 9.49 3.46
N SER A 49 -8.93 10.03 2.48
CA SER A 49 -9.48 10.77 1.34
C SER A 49 -10.17 9.87 0.33
N TYR A 50 -9.60 8.69 0.06
CA TYR A 50 -10.12 7.73 -0.93
C TYR A 50 -10.55 6.41 -0.30
N GLY A 51 -11.50 6.47 0.64
CA GLY A 51 -11.99 5.31 1.38
C GLY A 51 -12.50 4.15 0.51
N GLN A 52 -12.88 4.41 -0.73
CA GLN A 52 -13.33 3.41 -1.71
C GLN A 52 -12.25 2.40 -2.13
N TYR A 53 -10.97 2.76 -2.02
CA TYR A 53 -9.85 1.86 -2.31
C TYR A 53 -9.37 1.09 -1.09
N LYS A 54 -10.04 1.22 0.06
CA LYS A 54 -9.71 0.38 1.23
C LYS A 54 -9.96 -1.08 0.89
N PRO A 55 -8.98 -1.97 1.05
CA PRO A 55 -9.16 -3.39 0.81
C PRO A 55 -10.34 -3.92 1.64
N GLN A 56 -11.25 -4.65 1.00
CA GLN A 56 -12.29 -5.35 1.72
C GLN A 56 -11.66 -6.42 2.60
N LYS A 57 -12.29 -6.71 3.74
CA LYS A 57 -11.89 -7.85 4.57
C LYS A 57 -11.82 -9.11 3.70
N PRO A 58 -10.74 -9.90 3.79
CA PRO A 58 -10.62 -11.12 3.00
C PRO A 58 -11.81 -12.03 3.30
N ALA A 59 -12.45 -12.55 2.25
CA ALA A 59 -13.60 -13.46 2.39
C ALA A 59 -13.22 -14.78 3.08
N GLN A 60 -11.95 -15.19 2.93
CA GLN A 60 -11.43 -16.43 3.48
C GLN A 60 -10.24 -16.16 4.39
N SER A 61 -10.29 -16.70 5.60
CA SER A 61 -9.13 -16.83 6.47
C SER A 61 -8.36 -18.11 6.14
N TYR A 62 -7.04 -18.07 6.20
CA TYR A 62 -6.22 -19.28 6.11
C TYR A 62 -6.61 -20.28 7.21
N VAL A 63 -6.78 -21.54 6.83
CA VAL A 63 -7.07 -22.65 7.75
C VAL A 63 -5.86 -23.57 7.77
N THR A 64 -5.14 -23.57 8.90
CA THR A 64 -4.01 -24.48 9.14
C THR A 64 -4.50 -25.92 9.11
N LYS A 65 -3.98 -26.71 8.15
CA LYS A 65 -4.27 -28.13 8.02
C LYS A 65 -2.98 -28.94 8.06
N ILE A 66 -2.97 -30.02 8.83
CA ILE A 66 -1.90 -31.02 8.85
C ILE A 66 -2.53 -32.35 8.41
N PHE A 67 -2.00 -32.96 7.35
CA PHE A 67 -2.60 -34.14 6.69
C PHE A 67 -4.11 -34.00 6.37
N GLY A 68 -4.58 -32.79 6.08
CA GLY A 68 -5.99 -32.51 5.78
C GLY A 68 -6.88 -32.21 7.00
N PHE A 69 -6.39 -32.43 8.23
CA PHE A 69 -7.13 -32.14 9.46
C PHE A 69 -6.89 -30.71 9.95
N LYS A 70 -7.95 -30.04 10.40
CA LYS A 70 -7.86 -28.70 11.00
C LYS A 70 -7.17 -28.78 12.36
N VAL A 71 -6.19 -27.92 12.60
CA VAL A 71 -5.52 -27.80 13.91
C VAL A 71 -6.49 -27.17 14.91
N HIS A 72 -6.62 -27.76 16.10
CA HIS A 72 -7.42 -27.21 17.19
C HIS A 72 -6.76 -25.97 17.81
N LYS A 73 -7.56 -24.97 18.17
CA LYS A 73 -7.06 -23.82 18.93
C LYS A 73 -6.91 -24.25 20.41
N PRO A 74 -5.89 -23.79 21.13
CA PRO A 74 -5.72 -24.10 22.55
C PRO A 74 -6.89 -23.62 23.40
#